data_AF-A0A2N2MQ72-F1
#
_entry.id   AF-A0A2N2MQ72-F1
#
_cell.length_a   1.000
_cell.length_b   1.000
_cell.length_c   1.000
_cell.angle_alpha   90.00
_cell.angle_beta   90.00
_cell.angle_gamma   90.00
#
_symmetry.space_group_name_H-M   'P 1'
#
loop_
_entity.id
_entity.type
_entity.pdbx_description
1 polymer ?
#
loop_
_entity_poly.entity_id
_entity_poly.type
_entity_poly.pdbx_seq_one_letter_code
_entity_poly.pdbx_strand_id
1 'polypeptide(L)'
;MKRFVSALGLFFFLLVMSVAPVYTASAQNFTKKTPLAQGPLKQVNKYFSTQTTTYSDGAVLRRDIISGPPKPPPGYELERSSVALPDSDKMMATRTLTVPAYDWVFGCSSVSGAMIAGYYDRNGFPNMYTGPTNGGVMPLDNSSWGTWSDGVDTYPNLPLAASHNGVDGRATRGSIDDYWVSYGSGASDPYVTGSWTQHTWNDAIGDYMKTSQSAYGNADGSTTFYNYVSSSAQLTCNDMVSYDIHTLDGTYGRKLFYEARGHTVTTCYSQQTDNTIAGGFSFAQYKAEIDAGRPVMLNLEGHTVVGVGYDDVGDTVYIHDTWDYSNHTMTWGSSYSGMQLLSVSIVNLQGEIPMPMVENDFNSDGQPDILWRHTTTGQNNVWYMNGINYISTGRIPSVTDTAWAIAGTADFNSDGQPDILWRHTTTGQNNIWYMNGVSYVSTGRIPSVTDTAWTIAGIADFNSDGQPDILWRHTTTGQNNVWYMNGVNLVGTGRIPSVIDTAWTIAGTADFNSDGNPDILWRHKTTGQNNVWYMNGVNYVGTGRIPSVAYTGWSLAAIADFNSDGKPDILWRYKTTGQNNVWYMNGINYVSTGRIPSVTDTAWTIAAP
;
A
#
# COMPACT_ATOMS: atom_id res chain seq x y z
N MET A 1 46.91 50.99 -46.27
CA MET A 1 47.65 51.18 -44.99
C MET A 1 46.87 50.52 -43.88
N LYS A 2 47.53 49.62 -43.14
CA LYS A 2 46.97 48.85 -42.02
C LYS A 2 46.44 49.77 -40.92
N ARG A 3 45.22 49.52 -40.41
CA ARG A 3 44.86 49.79 -39.00
C ARG A 3 43.88 48.72 -38.52
N PHE A 4 44.34 47.97 -37.52
CA PHE A 4 43.58 47.07 -36.67
C PHE A 4 42.57 47.86 -35.83
N VAL A 5 41.34 47.36 -35.71
CA VAL A 5 40.45 47.69 -34.59
C VAL A 5 39.85 46.38 -34.08
N SER A 6 40.13 46.10 -32.82
CA SER A 6 39.64 45.00 -31.99
C SER A 6 38.15 45.18 -31.69
N ALA A 7 37.33 44.18 -32.00
CA ALA A 7 35.95 44.10 -31.53
C ALA A 7 35.91 43.38 -30.17
N LEU A 8 35.55 44.12 -29.13
CA LEU A 8 35.21 43.59 -27.80
C LEU A 8 33.87 42.87 -27.92
N GLY A 9 33.85 41.55 -27.71
CA GLY A 9 32.61 40.77 -27.58
C GLY A 9 31.97 41.02 -26.22
N LEU A 10 30.80 41.66 -26.21
CA LEU A 10 29.97 41.81 -25.01
C LEU A 10 29.26 40.48 -24.74
N PHE A 11 29.66 39.76 -23.69
CA PHE A 11 28.92 38.61 -23.18
C PHE A 11 27.69 39.12 -22.41
N PHE A 12 26.49 38.89 -22.95
CA PHE A 12 25.22 39.10 -22.26
C PHE A 12 25.02 37.94 -21.28
N PHE A 13 25.24 38.17 -19.99
CA PHE A 13 24.82 37.27 -18.92
C PHE A 13 23.30 37.48 -18.72
N LEU A 14 22.47 36.59 -19.27
CA LEU A 14 21.05 36.54 -18.91
C LEU A 14 20.95 36.00 -17.47
N LEU A 15 20.79 36.92 -16.51
CA LEU A 15 20.39 36.58 -15.15
C LEU A 15 18.90 36.18 -15.18
N VAL A 16 18.63 34.88 -15.32
CA VAL A 16 17.27 34.35 -15.10
C VAL A 16 17.03 34.40 -13.59
N MET A 17 16.41 35.48 -13.11
CA MET A 17 15.83 35.51 -11.77
C MET A 17 14.66 34.53 -11.77
N SER A 18 14.88 33.34 -11.21
CA SER A 18 13.81 32.44 -10.81
C SER A 18 12.97 33.14 -9.74
N VAL A 19 11.81 33.66 -10.13
CA VAL A 19 10.75 34.04 -9.18
C VAL A 19 10.20 32.73 -8.61
N ALA A 20 10.72 32.32 -7.46
CA ALA A 20 10.06 31.30 -6.66
C ALA A 20 8.67 31.84 -6.25
N PRO A 21 7.60 31.03 -6.32
CA PRO A 21 6.32 31.45 -5.80
C PRO A 21 6.45 31.68 -4.29
N VAL A 22 6.25 32.92 -3.86
CA VAL A 22 6.07 33.26 -2.45
C VAL A 22 4.69 32.73 -2.07
N TYR A 23 4.65 31.53 -1.51
CA TYR A 23 3.48 31.06 -0.78
C TYR A 23 3.33 31.96 0.45
N THR A 24 2.41 32.91 0.40
CA THR A 24 1.93 33.57 1.62
C THR A 24 1.17 32.52 2.41
N ALA A 25 1.83 31.89 3.38
CA ALA A 25 1.14 31.19 4.44
C ALA A 25 0.16 32.18 5.08
N SER A 26 -1.14 31.92 4.94
CA SER A 26 -2.15 32.55 5.77
C SER A 26 -1.76 32.25 7.22
N ALA A 27 -1.32 33.26 7.96
CA ALA A 27 -1.11 33.14 9.40
C ALA A 27 -2.49 32.90 10.04
N GLN A 28 -2.83 31.63 10.26
CA GLN A 28 -3.99 31.31 11.08
C GLN A 28 -3.71 31.82 12.49
N ASN A 29 -4.48 32.82 12.92
CA ASN A 29 -4.42 33.34 14.29
C ASN A 29 -5.02 32.30 15.25
N PHE A 30 -4.20 31.34 15.69
CA PHE A 30 -4.59 30.42 16.75
C PHE A 30 -4.68 31.17 18.08
N THR A 31 -5.82 31.07 18.75
CA THR A 31 -5.93 31.56 20.12
C THR A 31 -5.21 30.57 21.04
N LYS A 32 -4.02 30.93 21.50
CA LYS A 32 -3.21 30.09 22.39
C LYS A 32 -3.96 29.85 23.71
N LYS A 33 -4.10 28.57 24.08
CA LYS A 33 -4.74 28.11 25.31
C LYS A 33 -3.66 27.93 26.37
N THR A 34 -3.80 28.62 27.50
CA THR A 34 -2.75 28.67 28.51
C THR A 34 -2.92 27.53 29.51
N PRO A 35 -1.88 26.75 29.84
CA PRO A 35 -1.96 25.76 30.91
C PRO A 35 -2.13 26.47 32.27
N LEU A 36 -3.16 26.07 33.02
CA LEU A 36 -3.49 26.62 34.34
C LEU A 36 -2.93 25.77 35.48
N ALA A 37 -2.99 24.44 35.34
CA ALA A 37 -2.54 23.51 36.36
C ALA A 37 -2.10 22.20 35.70
N GLN A 38 -0.96 21.68 36.14
CA GLN A 38 -0.44 20.38 35.71
C GLN A 38 -0.39 19.44 36.91
N GLY A 39 -0.96 18.25 36.75
CA GLY A 39 -0.91 17.19 37.76
C GLY A 39 0.48 16.54 37.85
N PRO A 40 0.71 15.70 38.86
CA PRO A 40 1.94 14.92 38.95
C PRO A 40 2.03 13.91 37.81
N LEU A 41 3.25 13.61 37.35
CA LEU A 41 3.48 12.48 36.48
C LEU A 41 3.20 11.19 37.27
N LYS A 42 2.23 10.41 36.79
CA LYS A 42 1.78 9.16 37.41
C LYS A 42 2.24 7.99 36.56
N GLN A 43 3.15 7.17 37.08
CA GLN A 43 3.44 5.87 36.51
C GLN A 43 2.24 4.94 36.78
N VAL A 44 1.52 4.55 35.73
CA VAL A 44 0.35 3.68 35.83
C VAL A 44 0.79 2.23 35.90
N ASN A 45 1.73 1.86 35.02
CA ASN A 45 2.40 0.58 35.04
C ASN A 45 3.85 0.74 34.57
N LYS A 46 4.60 -0.36 34.45
CA LYS A 46 6.02 -0.32 34.07
C LYS A 46 6.28 0.35 32.71
N TYR A 47 5.31 0.28 31.79
CA TYR A 47 5.43 0.70 30.39
C TYR A 47 4.58 1.94 30.07
N PHE A 48 3.83 2.46 31.05
CA PHE A 48 2.87 3.54 30.81
C PHE A 48 2.86 4.56 31.94
N SER A 49 3.01 5.83 31.59
CA SER A 49 2.88 6.95 32.52
C SER A 49 1.91 7.99 31.97
N THR A 50 1.19 8.68 32.85
CA THR A 50 0.23 9.71 32.46
C THR A 50 0.42 11.00 33.25
N GLN A 51 0.06 12.13 32.65
CA GLN A 51 0.03 13.43 33.32
C GLN A 51 -1.12 14.27 32.78
N THR A 52 -1.94 14.84 33.65
CA THR A 52 -3.05 15.72 33.23
C THR A 52 -2.64 17.18 33.29
N THR A 53 -3.12 17.97 32.33
CA THR A 53 -2.97 19.43 32.32
C THR A 53 -4.33 20.07 32.07
N THR A 54 -4.74 20.99 32.93
CA THR A 54 -5.95 21.80 32.80
C THR A 54 -5.61 23.13 32.13
N TYR A 55 -6.37 23.54 31.13
CA TYR A 55 -6.14 24.74 30.33
C TYR A 55 -7.17 25.84 30.57
N SER A 56 -6.87 27.05 30.08
CA SER A 56 -7.65 28.27 30.29
C SER A 56 -9.08 28.24 29.76
N ASP A 57 -9.38 27.35 28.83
CA ASP A 57 -10.71 27.11 28.27
C ASP A 57 -11.51 26.03 29.04
N GLY A 58 -10.94 25.51 30.13
CA GLY A 58 -11.53 24.45 30.94
C GLY A 58 -11.26 23.04 30.42
N ALA A 59 -10.60 22.88 29.26
CA ALA A 59 -10.23 21.58 28.75
C ALA A 59 -9.15 20.93 29.63
N VAL A 60 -9.22 19.61 29.77
CA VAL A 60 -8.19 18.81 30.42
C VAL A 60 -7.61 17.83 29.42
N LEU A 61 -6.31 17.93 29.16
CA LEU A 61 -5.58 16.99 28.32
C LEU A 61 -4.79 16.02 29.18
N ARG A 62 -4.76 14.75 28.76
CA ARG A 62 -3.89 13.71 29.29
C ARG A 62 -2.69 13.57 28.35
N ARG A 63 -1.50 13.71 28.91
CA ARG A 63 -0.25 13.26 28.31
C ARG A 63 -0.09 11.77 28.64
N ASP A 64 0.04 10.94 27.62
CA ASP A 64 0.25 9.50 27.68
C ASP A 64 1.68 9.21 27.20
N ILE A 65 2.53 8.67 28.08
CA ILE A 65 3.92 8.30 27.77
C ILE A 65 3.96 6.77 27.66
N ILE A 66 4.14 6.28 26.43
CA ILE A 66 4.18 4.86 26.10
C ILE A 66 5.63 4.45 25.97
N SER A 67 6.07 3.52 26.82
CA SER A 67 7.43 2.96 26.88
C SER A 67 7.36 1.45 26.69
N GLY A 68 6.84 0.99 25.56
CA GLY A 68 6.60 -0.44 25.34
C GLY A 68 7.89 -1.25 25.31
N PRO A 69 7.90 -2.45 25.92
CA PRO A 69 9.12 -3.22 26.09
C PRO A 69 9.68 -3.77 24.77
N PRO A 70 10.99 -4.01 24.70
CA PRO A 70 11.63 -4.62 23.52
C PRO A 70 11.27 -6.09 23.33
N LYS A 71 10.71 -6.73 24.35
CA LYS A 71 10.30 -8.14 24.35
C LYS A 71 8.89 -8.24 24.92
N PRO A 72 8.08 -9.20 24.45
CA PRO A 72 6.72 -9.38 24.95
C PRO A 72 6.71 -9.66 26.45
N PRO A 73 5.72 -9.11 27.21
CA PRO A 73 5.53 -9.49 28.59
C PRO A 73 5.23 -11.00 28.73
N PRO A 74 5.82 -11.68 29.73
CA PRO A 74 5.57 -13.11 29.95
C PRO A 74 4.14 -13.35 30.45
N GLY A 75 3.58 -14.51 30.13
CA GLY A 75 2.25 -14.95 30.61
C GLY A 75 1.10 -14.65 29.66
N TYR A 76 1.38 -14.07 28.49
CA TYR A 76 0.42 -13.74 27.44
C TYR A 76 0.69 -14.50 26.13
N GLU A 77 1.48 -15.57 26.17
CA GLU A 77 1.91 -16.31 24.98
C GLU A 77 0.72 -16.91 24.20
N LEU A 78 -0.34 -17.32 24.90
CA LEU A 78 -1.56 -17.80 24.25
C LEU A 78 -2.35 -16.67 23.57
N GLU A 79 -2.43 -15.49 24.20
CA GLU A 79 -3.11 -14.31 23.64
C GLU A 79 -2.39 -13.80 22.39
N ARG A 80 -1.05 -13.84 22.38
CA ARG A 80 -0.20 -13.49 21.23
C ARG A 80 0.07 -14.67 20.29
N SER A 81 -0.80 -15.67 20.26
CA SER A 81 -0.63 -16.75 19.28
C SER A 81 -0.81 -16.15 17.89
N SER A 82 0.14 -16.41 17.00
CA SER A 82 0.02 -15.94 15.62
C SER A 82 -1.25 -16.51 15.00
N VAL A 83 -1.94 -15.65 14.26
CA VAL A 83 -3.10 -16.04 13.47
C VAL A 83 -2.71 -16.00 12.00
N ALA A 84 -3.24 -16.93 11.22
CA ALA A 84 -3.34 -16.67 9.80
C ALA A 84 -4.32 -15.51 9.63
N LEU A 85 -4.00 -14.53 8.79
CA LEU A 85 -5.04 -13.66 8.29
C LEU A 85 -6.07 -14.58 7.60
N PRO A 86 -7.36 -14.43 7.90
CA PRO A 86 -8.37 -15.15 7.17
C PRO A 86 -8.16 -14.85 5.70
N ASP A 87 -8.21 -15.89 4.88
CA ASP A 87 -8.50 -15.73 3.47
C ASP A 87 -9.75 -14.77 3.44
N SER A 88 -9.76 -13.72 2.63
CA SER A 88 -10.77 -12.63 2.43
C SER A 88 -12.21 -13.09 2.09
N ASP A 89 -12.59 -14.30 2.48
CA ASP A 89 -13.68 -15.17 2.06
C ASP A 89 -15.09 -14.77 2.43
N LYS A 90 -15.27 -13.59 3.02
CA LYS A 90 -16.57 -13.20 3.55
C LYS A 90 -16.90 -11.80 3.09
N MET A 91 -17.56 -11.78 1.93
CA MET A 91 -18.30 -10.62 1.42
C MET A 91 -18.93 -9.87 2.60
N MET A 92 -18.36 -8.68 2.88
CA MET A 92 -18.76 -7.69 3.89
C MET A 92 -18.29 -7.84 5.35
N ALA A 93 -17.61 -8.92 5.77
CA ALA A 93 -17.35 -9.16 7.21
C ALA A 93 -15.88 -9.12 7.63
N THR A 94 -14.92 -9.09 6.71
CA THR A 94 -13.49 -9.19 7.04
C THR A 94 -12.66 -8.45 6.00
N ARG A 95 -11.64 -7.69 6.44
CA ARG A 95 -10.71 -6.98 5.54
C ARG A 95 -9.32 -6.90 6.16
N THR A 96 -8.28 -7.05 5.36
CA THR A 96 -6.88 -6.94 5.79
C THR A 96 -6.05 -6.13 4.79
N LEU A 97 -4.97 -5.53 5.28
CA LEU A 97 -3.99 -4.75 4.51
C LEU A 97 -2.62 -5.41 4.63
N THR A 98 -1.88 -5.48 3.53
CA THR A 98 -0.49 -5.99 3.52
C THR A 98 0.48 -4.92 4.01
N VAL A 99 0.46 -4.68 5.32
CA VAL A 99 1.36 -3.73 6.01
C VAL A 99 2.69 -4.42 6.31
N PRO A 100 3.85 -3.75 6.21
CA PRO A 100 5.10 -4.30 6.72
C PRO A 100 5.04 -4.63 8.22
N ALA A 101 5.81 -5.61 8.67
CA ALA A 101 5.93 -5.99 10.08
C ALA A 101 7.40 -5.94 10.50
N TYR A 102 7.70 -5.35 11.65
CA TYR A 102 9.07 -5.09 12.08
C TYR A 102 9.27 -5.41 13.55
N ASP A 103 10.43 -6.00 13.84
CA ASP A 103 10.88 -6.22 15.20
C ASP A 103 11.26 -4.91 15.90
N TRP A 104 11.10 -4.91 17.23
CA TRP A 104 11.29 -3.75 18.08
C TRP A 104 12.71 -3.18 17.96
N VAL A 105 12.81 -1.88 17.71
CA VAL A 105 14.03 -1.09 17.85
C VAL A 105 13.65 0.35 18.20
N PHE A 106 14.42 0.97 19.09
CA PHE A 106 14.31 2.38 19.49
C PHE A 106 13.02 2.79 20.22
N GLY A 107 11.89 2.11 20.01
CA GLY A 107 10.62 2.31 20.72
C GLY A 107 9.43 1.82 19.89
N CYS A 108 8.46 1.16 20.52
CA CYS A 108 7.33 0.53 19.81
C CYS A 108 6.55 1.53 18.94
N SER A 109 6.27 2.73 19.44
CA SER A 109 5.52 3.74 18.67
C SER A 109 6.26 4.21 17.42
N SER A 110 7.60 4.29 17.46
CA SER A 110 8.41 4.62 16.27
C SER A 110 8.40 3.50 15.23
N VAL A 111 8.43 2.25 15.69
CA VAL A 111 8.34 1.06 14.83
C VAL A 111 6.95 0.95 14.20
N SER A 112 5.88 1.13 14.97
CA SER A 112 4.51 1.19 14.44
C SER A 112 4.33 2.36 13.46
N GLY A 113 4.96 3.51 13.74
CA GLY A 113 5.02 4.62 12.79
C GLY A 113 5.70 4.23 11.48
N ALA A 114 6.81 3.50 11.56
CA ALA A 114 7.54 3.02 10.40
C ALA A 114 6.77 1.93 9.61
N MET A 115 6.01 1.06 10.26
CA MET A 115 5.12 0.10 9.58
C MET A 115 4.10 0.83 8.70
N ILE A 116 3.42 1.85 9.24
CA ILE A 116 2.43 2.63 8.49
C ILE A 116 3.10 3.45 7.37
N ALA A 117 4.24 4.09 7.66
CA ALA A 117 4.98 4.83 6.65
C ALA A 117 5.52 3.93 5.54
N GLY A 118 5.99 2.73 5.89
CA GLY A 118 6.44 1.71 4.93
C GLY A 118 5.29 1.18 4.10
N TYR A 119 4.09 1.01 4.67
CA TYR A 119 2.90 0.71 3.88
C TYR A 119 2.60 1.82 2.87
N TYR A 120 2.63 3.09 3.28
CA TYR A 120 2.43 4.22 2.35
C TYR A 120 3.50 4.29 1.25
N ASP A 121 4.77 4.04 1.58
CA ASP A 121 5.87 3.95 0.61
C ASP A 121 5.56 2.98 -0.54
N ARG A 122 4.93 1.86 -0.18
CA ARG A 122 4.59 0.76 -1.08
C ARG A 122 3.25 0.93 -1.79
N ASN A 123 2.40 1.86 -1.34
CA ASN A 123 1.02 1.99 -1.80
C ASN A 123 0.70 3.45 -2.17
N GLY A 124 1.39 3.95 -3.19
CA GLY A 124 1.06 5.23 -3.86
C GLY A 124 1.64 6.49 -3.21
N PHE A 125 2.38 6.38 -2.11
CA PHE A 125 3.06 7.52 -1.47
C PHE A 125 4.56 7.27 -1.41
N PRO A 126 5.28 7.30 -2.55
CA PRO A 126 6.71 7.03 -2.59
C PRO A 126 7.50 8.06 -1.76
N ASN A 127 8.78 7.80 -1.54
CA ASN A 127 9.69 8.69 -0.81
C ASN A 127 9.38 8.79 0.70
N MET A 128 8.59 7.86 1.25
CA MET A 128 8.49 7.70 2.70
C MET A 128 9.76 7.07 3.24
N TYR A 129 10.28 6.08 2.53
CA TYR A 129 11.59 5.51 2.70
C TYR A 129 12.55 6.07 1.63
N THR A 130 13.76 6.43 2.05
CA THR A 130 14.77 7.07 1.18
C THR A 130 16.10 6.34 1.13
N GLY A 131 16.18 5.17 1.75
CA GLY A 131 17.39 4.35 1.72
C GLY A 131 17.52 3.54 0.42
N PRO A 132 18.72 3.03 0.10
CA PRO A 132 18.97 2.29 -1.13
C PRO A 132 18.56 0.80 -1.08
N THR A 133 18.23 0.26 0.11
CA THR A 133 17.88 -1.16 0.25
C THR A 133 16.60 -1.48 -0.53
N ASN A 134 16.49 -2.71 -1.05
CA ASN A 134 15.33 -3.18 -1.80
C ASN A 134 14.90 -2.23 -2.95
N GLY A 135 15.90 -1.68 -3.66
CA GLY A 135 15.68 -0.81 -4.82
C GLY A 135 15.11 0.57 -4.49
N GLY A 136 15.17 1.00 -3.23
CA GLY A 136 14.57 2.28 -2.80
C GLY A 136 13.12 2.16 -2.34
N VAL A 137 12.59 0.94 -2.24
CA VAL A 137 11.24 0.67 -1.73
C VAL A 137 11.34 0.00 -0.37
N MET A 138 10.56 0.47 0.61
CA MET A 138 10.61 -0.06 1.97
C MET A 138 10.41 -1.60 1.99
N PRO A 139 11.35 -2.37 2.59
CA PRO A 139 11.20 -3.79 2.84
C PRO A 139 9.97 -4.14 3.70
N LEU A 140 9.41 -5.34 3.49
CA LEU A 140 8.27 -5.85 4.26
C LEU A 140 8.62 -6.22 5.71
N ASP A 141 9.89 -6.49 5.97
CA ASP A 141 10.44 -6.72 7.31
C ASP A 141 11.82 -6.05 7.48
N ASN A 142 12.35 -6.04 8.69
CA ASN A 142 13.65 -5.44 9.00
C ASN A 142 14.81 -6.45 9.00
N SER A 143 14.62 -7.65 8.43
CA SER A 143 15.67 -8.66 8.27
C SER A 143 16.70 -8.30 7.19
N SER A 144 16.35 -7.34 6.32
CA SER A 144 17.23 -6.83 5.26
C SER A 144 18.44 -6.07 5.81
N TRP A 145 18.38 -5.59 7.05
CA TRP A 145 19.49 -4.91 7.72
C TRP A 145 20.07 -5.78 8.83
N GLY A 146 21.37 -5.61 9.09
CA GLY A 146 22.03 -6.29 10.21
C GLY A 146 21.50 -5.83 11.57
N THR A 147 22.02 -6.40 12.65
CA THR A 147 21.70 -5.99 14.02
C THR A 147 22.73 -5.01 14.58
N TRP A 148 22.39 -4.35 15.69
CA TRP A 148 23.29 -3.56 16.52
C TRP A 148 23.07 -3.87 18.00
N SER A 149 24.02 -3.49 18.85
CA SER A 149 23.93 -3.73 20.30
C SER A 149 24.33 -2.47 21.06
N ASP A 150 23.60 -2.20 22.14
CA ASP A 150 23.93 -1.17 23.13
C ASP A 150 24.83 -1.71 24.27
N GLY A 151 25.29 -2.96 24.15
CA GLY A 151 26.07 -3.67 25.17
C GLY A 151 25.23 -4.40 26.22
N VAL A 152 23.90 -4.24 26.21
CA VAL A 152 22.96 -4.95 27.09
C VAL A 152 22.09 -5.91 26.29
N ASP A 153 21.48 -5.42 25.22
CA ASP A 153 20.63 -6.20 24.32
C ASP A 153 21.13 -6.05 22.87
N THR A 154 20.50 -6.81 21.96
CA THR A 154 20.74 -6.74 20.51
C THR A 154 19.43 -6.42 19.83
N TYR A 155 19.47 -5.46 18.91
CA TYR A 155 18.32 -4.94 18.18
C TYR A 155 18.53 -5.06 16.68
N PRO A 156 17.48 -5.25 15.88
CA PRO A 156 17.58 -5.06 14.44
C PRO A 156 17.86 -3.60 14.10
N ASN A 157 18.38 -3.34 12.90
CA ASN A 157 18.32 -1.99 12.34
C ASN A 157 17.01 -1.78 11.58
N LEU A 158 16.41 -0.61 11.72
CA LEU A 158 15.24 -0.19 10.95
C LEU A 158 15.37 1.31 10.65
N PRO A 159 16.05 1.69 9.56
CA PRO A 159 16.38 3.09 9.26
C PRO A 159 15.17 4.03 9.24
N LEU A 160 14.00 3.53 8.82
CA LEU A 160 12.76 4.29 8.78
C LEU A 160 12.19 4.59 10.19
N ALA A 161 12.41 3.71 11.17
CA ALA A 161 12.02 3.97 12.57
C ALA A 161 13.08 4.81 13.29
N ALA A 162 14.35 4.41 13.15
CA ALA A 162 15.50 5.05 13.78
C ALA A 162 16.76 4.87 12.92
N SER A 163 17.35 5.99 12.51
CA SER A 163 18.54 5.98 11.66
C SER A 163 19.81 5.66 12.45
N HIS A 164 20.81 5.06 11.80
CA HIS A 164 22.05 4.65 12.46
C HIS A 164 23.24 4.79 11.51
N ASN A 165 24.36 5.29 12.01
CA ASN A 165 25.57 5.49 11.22
C ASN A 165 26.09 4.16 10.63
N GLY A 166 26.41 4.17 9.33
CA GLY A 166 26.90 3.00 8.60
C GLY A 166 25.81 2.04 8.15
N VAL A 167 24.54 2.35 8.41
CA VAL A 167 23.40 1.53 8.01
C VAL A 167 22.70 2.17 6.82
N ASP A 168 22.34 1.35 5.83
CA ASP A 168 21.46 1.74 4.73
C ASP A 168 21.90 3.00 3.98
N GLY A 169 23.20 3.06 3.66
CA GLY A 169 23.80 4.18 2.93
C GLY A 169 24.08 5.43 3.78
N ARG A 170 23.71 5.45 5.06
CA ARG A 170 24.01 6.57 5.96
C ARG A 170 25.48 6.58 6.37
N ALA A 171 26.15 7.73 6.19
CA ALA A 171 27.57 7.92 6.56
C ALA A 171 27.79 8.87 7.75
N THR A 172 26.72 9.28 8.43
CA THR A 172 26.77 10.19 9.59
C THR A 172 25.91 9.64 10.73
N ARG A 173 26.08 10.18 11.94
CA ARG A 173 25.26 9.83 13.11
C ARG A 173 23.77 10.00 12.82
N GLY A 174 22.96 9.07 13.32
CA GLY A 174 21.51 9.07 13.22
C GLY A 174 20.82 9.08 14.57
N SER A 175 19.55 8.69 14.57
CA SER A 175 18.66 8.58 15.73
C SER A 175 19.26 7.74 16.86
N ILE A 176 19.78 6.55 16.53
CA ILE A 176 20.36 5.64 17.52
C ILE A 176 21.63 6.25 18.11
N ASP A 177 22.52 6.77 17.27
CA ASP A 177 23.80 7.36 17.72
C ASP A 177 23.60 8.56 18.65
N ASP A 178 22.58 9.38 18.37
CA ASP A 178 22.38 10.64 19.06
C ASP A 178 21.56 10.50 20.33
N TYR A 179 20.57 9.61 20.37
CA TYR A 179 19.56 9.58 21.43
C TYR A 179 19.64 8.35 22.33
N TRP A 180 20.12 7.21 21.84
CA TRP A 180 20.02 5.95 22.58
C TRP A 180 21.15 5.73 23.58
N VAL A 181 20.80 5.42 24.83
CA VAL A 181 21.71 4.88 25.86
C VAL A 181 21.41 3.41 26.14
N SER A 182 20.19 3.12 26.59
CA SER A 182 19.69 1.78 26.89
C SER A 182 18.19 1.86 27.21
N TYR A 183 17.42 0.82 26.92
CA TYR A 183 15.97 0.83 27.13
C TYR A 183 15.55 1.30 28.55
N GLY A 184 14.67 2.31 28.60
CA GLY A 184 14.15 2.91 29.83
C GLY A 184 15.07 3.95 30.48
N SER A 185 16.24 4.24 29.89
CA SER A 185 17.14 5.30 30.38
C SER A 185 16.49 6.68 30.27
N GLY A 186 16.47 7.40 31.39
CA GLY A 186 16.13 8.83 31.42
C GLY A 186 17.36 9.74 31.42
N ALA A 187 18.54 9.21 31.07
CA ALA A 187 19.77 10.00 30.97
C ALA A 187 19.66 11.03 29.84
N SER A 188 20.51 12.06 29.89
CA SER A 188 20.63 12.99 28.77
C SER A 188 21.18 12.29 27.53
N ASP A 189 20.65 12.68 26.37
CA ASP A 189 20.97 12.07 25.09
C ASP A 189 22.49 12.08 24.81
N PRO A 190 23.05 11.01 24.20
CA PRO A 190 24.45 10.92 23.83
C PRO A 190 25.01 12.16 23.12
N TYR A 191 24.27 12.80 22.19
CA TYR A 191 24.77 14.00 21.51
C TYR A 191 25.01 15.19 22.45
N VAL A 192 24.20 15.30 23.51
CA VAL A 192 24.35 16.32 24.55
C VAL A 192 25.56 15.99 25.41
N THR A 193 25.63 14.78 25.94
CA THR A 193 26.69 14.36 26.87
C THR A 193 28.06 14.28 26.21
N GLY A 194 28.11 13.84 24.96
CA GLY A 194 29.31 13.79 24.13
C GLY A 194 29.61 15.07 23.36
N SER A 195 28.78 16.10 23.48
CA SER A 195 28.99 17.43 22.91
C SER A 195 29.24 17.45 21.40
N TRP A 196 28.51 16.64 20.63
CA TRP A 196 28.53 16.70 19.16
C TRP A 196 27.23 17.30 18.62
N THR A 197 27.28 17.76 17.37
CA THR A 197 26.10 18.30 16.68
C THR A 197 25.09 17.19 16.42
N GLN A 198 23.86 17.39 16.88
CA GLN A 198 22.72 16.53 16.57
C GLN A 198 22.52 16.43 15.05
N HIS A 199 22.17 15.24 14.57
CA HIS A 199 21.84 15.04 13.17
C HIS A 199 20.59 15.83 12.76
N THR A 200 20.52 16.14 11.47
CA THR A 200 19.30 16.71 10.87
C THR A 200 18.26 15.62 10.69
N TRP A 201 17.04 15.86 11.16
CA TRP A 201 15.92 14.94 10.97
C TRP A 201 15.54 14.90 9.50
N ASN A 202 15.58 13.71 8.91
CA ASN A 202 15.27 13.49 7.51
C ASN A 202 14.69 12.09 7.31
N ASP A 203 15.43 11.08 7.73
CA ASP A 203 15.20 9.70 7.28
C ASP A 203 14.29 8.88 8.19
N ALA A 204 14.27 9.18 9.49
CA ALA A 204 13.60 8.35 10.50
C ALA A 204 12.38 9.04 11.11
N ILE A 205 11.24 8.34 11.11
CA ILE A 205 9.99 8.84 11.68
C ILE A 205 10.09 9.04 13.21
N GLY A 206 10.91 8.24 13.90
CA GLY A 206 11.15 8.35 15.34
C GLY A 206 11.72 9.70 15.76
N ASP A 207 12.50 10.36 14.89
CA ASP A 207 13.04 11.70 15.15
C ASP A 207 11.92 12.74 15.26
N TYR A 208 10.97 12.66 14.32
CA TYR A 208 9.82 13.54 14.26
C TYR A 208 8.83 13.24 15.39
N MET A 209 8.68 11.96 15.78
CA MET A 209 7.86 11.52 16.90
C MET A 209 8.49 11.80 18.28
N LYS A 210 9.74 12.31 18.32
CA LYS A 210 10.49 12.59 19.56
C LYS A 210 10.79 11.33 20.38
N THR A 211 10.74 10.16 19.76
CA THR A 211 10.95 8.88 20.45
C THR A 211 12.37 8.87 21.03
N SER A 212 12.50 8.45 22.29
CA SER A 212 13.79 8.36 23.01
C SER A 212 14.58 9.67 23.17
N GLN A 213 13.98 10.83 22.92
CA GLN A 213 14.69 12.11 23.04
C GLN A 213 14.45 12.74 24.43
N SER A 214 15.48 12.73 25.28
CA SER A 214 15.40 13.28 26.64
C SER A 214 15.12 14.79 26.65
N ALA A 215 15.53 15.52 25.61
CA ALA A 215 15.21 16.95 25.44
C ALA A 215 13.70 17.24 25.39
N TYR A 216 12.88 16.24 25.04
CA TYR A 216 11.43 16.33 24.98
C TYR A 216 10.75 15.53 26.10
N GLY A 217 11.54 15.08 27.09
CA GLY A 217 11.06 14.34 28.25
C GLY A 217 10.59 12.92 27.92
N ASN A 218 11.16 12.32 26.87
CA ASN A 218 10.98 10.91 26.54
C ASN A 218 12.26 10.15 26.93
N ALA A 219 12.14 9.16 27.80
CA ALA A 219 13.18 8.18 28.08
C ALA A 219 13.37 7.23 26.89
N ASP A 220 14.49 6.52 26.84
CA ASP A 220 14.78 5.54 25.80
C ASP A 220 13.66 4.48 25.67
N GLY A 221 13.13 4.35 24.45
CA GLY A 221 12.01 3.46 24.15
C GLY A 221 10.64 4.12 24.26
N SER A 222 10.57 5.38 24.69
CA SER A 222 9.29 6.05 24.97
C SER A 222 8.88 7.11 23.95
N THR A 223 7.56 7.25 23.75
CA THR A 223 6.93 8.30 22.93
C THR A 223 5.74 8.89 23.68
N THR A 224 5.52 10.20 23.51
CA THR A 224 4.41 10.94 24.14
C THR A 224 3.24 11.13 23.16
N PHE A 225 2.01 10.92 23.62
CA PHE A 225 0.77 11.26 22.92
C PHE A 225 -0.17 12.06 23.84
N TYR A 226 -1.07 12.85 23.25
CA TYR A 226 -2.07 13.60 24.01
C TYR A 226 -3.50 13.24 23.60
N ASN A 227 -4.39 13.23 24.58
CA ASN A 227 -5.83 13.05 24.37
C ASN A 227 -6.62 13.98 25.30
N TYR A 228 -7.84 14.34 24.91
CA TYR A 228 -8.80 14.91 25.87
C TYR A 228 -9.12 13.89 26.96
N VAL A 229 -9.30 14.31 28.22
CA VAL A 229 -9.66 13.39 29.33
C VAL A 229 -11.17 13.11 29.35
N SER A 230 -11.98 14.17 29.37
CA SER A 230 -13.43 14.10 29.63
C SER A 230 -14.27 14.46 28.41
N SER A 231 -13.66 14.43 27.23
CA SER A 231 -14.32 14.70 25.95
C SER A 231 -13.99 13.56 24.99
N SER A 232 -15.00 13.08 24.28
CA SER A 232 -14.85 12.12 23.19
C SER A 232 -14.43 12.78 21.87
N ALA A 233 -14.29 14.11 21.84
CA ALA A 233 -13.86 14.84 20.66
C ALA A 233 -12.45 14.45 20.22
N GLN A 234 -12.18 14.62 18.93
CA GLN A 234 -10.85 14.52 18.36
C GLN A 234 -9.97 15.67 18.88
N LEU A 235 -8.78 15.34 19.37
CA LEU A 235 -7.71 16.32 19.58
C LEU A 235 -6.98 16.50 18.26
N THR A 236 -7.39 17.49 17.47
CA THR A 236 -6.80 17.72 16.14
C THR A 236 -5.40 18.31 16.25
N CYS A 237 -4.60 18.17 15.19
CA CYS A 237 -3.26 18.77 15.17
C CYS A 237 -3.29 20.31 15.23
N ASN A 238 -4.40 20.94 14.81
CA ASN A 238 -4.64 22.38 15.03
C ASN A 238 -4.93 22.70 16.51
N ASP A 239 -5.65 21.83 17.21
CA ASP A 239 -5.83 21.95 18.65
C ASP A 239 -4.48 21.81 19.37
N MET A 240 -3.65 20.85 18.97
CA MET A 240 -2.31 20.63 19.55
C MET A 240 -1.41 21.88 19.42
N VAL A 241 -1.51 22.63 18.31
CA VAL A 241 -0.84 23.94 18.16
C VAL A 241 -1.42 24.95 19.14
N SER A 242 -2.74 25.02 19.25
CA SER A 242 -3.43 25.94 20.17
C SER A 242 -3.09 25.67 21.64
N TYR A 243 -2.85 24.42 22.03
CA TYR A 243 -2.42 24.02 23.37
C TYR A 243 -0.90 24.03 23.57
N ASP A 244 -0.10 24.36 22.55
CA ASP A 244 1.37 24.39 22.59
C ASP A 244 2.02 23.02 22.91
N ILE A 245 1.37 21.93 22.49
CA ILE A 245 1.85 20.55 22.71
C ILE A 245 2.29 19.85 21.42
N HIS A 246 2.04 20.46 20.26
CA HIS A 246 2.37 19.92 18.94
C HIS A 246 3.84 19.52 18.76
N THR A 247 4.77 20.15 19.49
CA THR A 247 6.20 19.80 19.43
C THR A 247 6.57 18.54 20.22
N LEU A 248 5.64 18.03 21.04
CA LEU A 248 5.84 16.90 21.95
C LEU A 248 5.06 15.65 21.55
N ASP A 249 4.06 15.79 20.68
CA ASP A 249 3.09 14.74 20.37
C ASP A 249 3.53 13.86 19.19
N GLY A 250 3.50 12.53 19.38
CA GLY A 250 3.87 11.55 18.36
C GLY A 250 2.98 11.58 17.11
N THR A 251 1.68 11.87 17.24
CA THR A 251 0.76 12.03 16.10
C THR A 251 1.15 13.24 15.26
N TYR A 252 1.41 14.37 15.92
CA TYR A 252 1.89 15.57 15.23
C TYR A 252 3.26 15.35 14.59
N GLY A 253 4.14 14.59 15.27
CA GLY A 253 5.41 14.13 14.72
C GLY A 253 5.26 13.36 13.40
N ARG A 254 4.34 12.39 13.35
CA ARG A 254 4.04 11.66 12.10
C ARG A 254 3.56 12.57 10.99
N LYS A 255 2.71 13.57 11.29
CA LYS A 255 2.31 14.61 10.33
C LYS A 255 3.54 15.34 9.76
N LEU A 256 4.43 15.82 10.62
CA LEU A 256 5.63 16.55 10.19
C LEU A 256 6.56 15.67 9.35
N PHE A 257 6.68 14.38 9.69
CA PHE A 257 7.45 13.44 8.89
C PHE A 257 6.88 13.33 7.48
N TYR A 258 5.57 13.08 7.33
CA TYR A 258 4.94 12.97 6.01
C TYR A 258 5.04 14.28 5.19
N GLU A 259 4.85 15.42 5.83
CA GLU A 259 5.04 16.74 5.20
C GLU A 259 6.49 16.95 4.74
N ALA A 260 7.47 16.51 5.53
CA ALA A 260 8.89 16.54 5.15
C ALA A 260 9.21 15.61 3.96
N ARG A 261 8.40 14.57 3.74
CA ARG A 261 8.48 13.69 2.56
C ARG A 261 7.78 14.25 1.33
N GLY A 262 7.18 15.42 1.43
CA GLY A 262 6.48 16.11 0.33
C GLY A 262 5.00 15.77 0.24
N HIS A 263 4.45 15.03 1.21
CA HIS A 263 3.05 14.62 1.20
C HIS A 263 2.17 15.62 1.96
N THR A 264 1.00 15.94 1.41
CA THR A 264 0.03 16.80 2.10
C THR A 264 -0.79 15.98 3.07
N VAL A 265 -0.97 16.44 4.31
CA VAL A 265 -1.79 15.77 5.33
C VAL A 265 -3.20 16.38 5.33
N THR A 266 -4.23 15.54 5.18
CA THR A 266 -5.65 15.96 5.14
C THR A 266 -6.32 15.87 6.50
N THR A 267 -6.00 14.83 7.27
CA THR A 267 -6.57 14.57 8.60
C THR A 267 -5.45 14.27 9.58
N CYS A 268 -5.50 14.87 10.77
CA CYS A 268 -4.50 14.65 11.81
C CYS A 268 -5.12 14.86 13.19
N TYR A 269 -5.26 13.79 13.97
CA TYR A 269 -5.80 13.87 15.33
C TYR A 269 -5.47 12.63 16.19
N SER A 270 -5.56 12.81 17.51
CA SER A 270 -5.66 11.72 18.48
C SER A 270 -7.05 11.68 19.10
N GLN A 271 -7.57 10.48 19.37
CA GLN A 271 -8.90 10.33 19.97
C GLN A 271 -8.96 9.09 20.87
N GLN A 272 -9.54 9.25 22.05
CA GLN A 272 -9.90 8.13 22.92
C GLN A 272 -10.91 7.20 22.23
N THR A 273 -10.75 5.89 22.41
CA THR A 273 -11.64 4.87 21.82
C THR A 273 -12.93 4.73 22.63
N ASP A 274 -13.98 4.22 22.00
CA ASP A 274 -15.33 4.12 22.59
C ASP A 274 -15.44 3.21 23.83
N ASN A 275 -14.50 2.28 24.01
CA ASN A 275 -14.32 1.50 25.24
C ASN A 275 -13.80 2.32 26.43
N THR A 276 -13.16 3.47 26.18
CA THR A 276 -12.63 4.36 27.23
C THR A 276 -13.55 5.55 27.51
N ILE A 277 -14.25 6.05 26.50
CA ILE A 277 -15.21 7.15 26.64
C ILE A 277 -16.37 7.01 25.65
N ALA A 278 -17.60 7.16 26.15
CA ALA A 278 -18.78 7.09 25.31
C ALA A 278 -18.72 8.11 24.15
N GLY A 279 -18.91 7.62 22.92
CA GLY A 279 -18.81 8.43 21.69
C GLY A 279 -17.37 8.68 21.22
N GLY A 280 -16.38 7.98 21.80
CA GLY A 280 -15.01 7.94 21.30
C GLY A 280 -14.89 7.26 19.94
N PHE A 281 -13.66 7.12 19.44
CA PHE A 281 -13.39 6.46 18.16
C PHE A 281 -13.87 5.02 18.22
N SER A 282 -14.73 4.63 17.28
CA SER A 282 -15.48 3.36 17.32
C SER A 282 -14.92 2.30 16.38
N PHE A 283 -15.31 1.05 16.60
CA PHE A 283 -14.96 -0.05 15.68
C PHE A 283 -15.42 0.24 14.25
N ALA A 284 -16.59 0.85 14.07
CA ALA A 284 -17.08 1.24 12.74
C ALA A 284 -16.17 2.27 12.05
N GLN A 285 -15.59 3.21 12.81
CA GLN A 285 -14.61 4.17 12.28
C GLN A 285 -13.27 3.50 12.00
N TYR A 286 -12.85 2.55 12.83
CA TYR A 286 -11.67 1.72 12.56
C TYR A 286 -11.82 0.98 11.22
N LYS A 287 -12.94 0.31 11.00
CA LYS A 287 -13.25 -0.37 9.73
C LYS A 287 -13.19 0.60 8.56
N ALA A 288 -13.79 1.78 8.69
CA ALA A 288 -13.76 2.79 7.62
C ALA A 288 -12.34 3.27 7.27
N GLU A 289 -11.39 3.28 8.21
CA GLU A 289 -9.99 3.54 7.89
C GLU A 289 -9.38 2.37 7.10
N ILE A 290 -9.56 1.13 7.56
CA ILE A 290 -9.07 -0.09 6.88
C ILE A 290 -9.69 -0.25 5.48
N ASP A 291 -10.98 0.01 5.33
CA ASP A 291 -11.73 -0.02 4.07
C ASP A 291 -11.17 0.97 3.06
N ALA A 292 -10.69 2.11 3.54
CA ALA A 292 -10.04 3.12 2.73
C ALA A 292 -8.52 2.90 2.57
N GLY A 293 -8.03 1.69 2.87
CA GLY A 293 -6.63 1.31 2.73
C GLY A 293 -5.71 1.90 3.79
N ARG A 294 -6.21 2.40 4.92
CA ARG A 294 -5.40 3.13 5.91
C ARG A 294 -5.17 2.30 7.18
N PRO A 295 -3.94 1.80 7.41
CA PRO A 295 -3.61 1.16 8.68
C PRO A 295 -3.72 2.14 9.83
N VAL A 296 -4.17 1.66 10.99
CA VAL A 296 -4.49 2.52 12.15
C VAL A 296 -3.46 2.32 13.25
N MET A 297 -2.86 3.41 13.75
CA MET A 297 -2.01 3.35 14.93
C MET A 297 -2.87 3.26 16.19
N LEU A 298 -2.76 2.14 16.90
CA LEU A 298 -3.51 1.83 18.12
C LEU A 298 -2.61 1.98 19.34
N ASN A 299 -2.99 2.85 20.26
CA ASN A 299 -2.26 3.12 21.49
C ASN A 299 -2.90 2.36 22.65
N LEU A 300 -2.18 1.38 23.17
CA LEU A 300 -2.54 0.58 24.34
C LEU A 300 -1.91 1.18 25.61
N GLU A 301 -2.31 0.70 26.79
CA GLU A 301 -1.77 1.09 28.10
C GLU A 301 -0.33 0.60 28.34
N GLY A 302 0.59 1.05 27.49
CA GLY A 302 2.01 0.72 27.55
C GLY A 302 2.60 0.15 26.28
N HIS A 303 1.85 0.05 25.19
CA HIS A 303 2.36 -0.38 23.89
C HIS A 303 1.65 0.33 22.74
N THR A 304 2.27 0.36 21.58
CA THR A 304 1.65 0.85 20.34
C THR A 304 1.74 -0.29 19.34
N VAL A 305 0.63 -0.57 18.67
CA VAL A 305 0.52 -1.59 17.61
C VAL A 305 -0.15 -0.96 16.39
N VAL A 306 -0.12 -1.66 15.26
CA VAL A 306 -0.81 -1.22 14.04
C VAL A 306 -1.98 -2.14 13.78
N GLY A 307 -3.18 -1.57 13.70
CA GLY A 307 -4.35 -2.26 13.16
C GLY A 307 -4.22 -2.37 11.64
N VAL A 308 -4.21 -3.60 11.15
CA VAL A 308 -3.99 -3.96 9.74
C VAL A 308 -5.23 -4.61 9.12
N GLY A 309 -6.27 -4.87 9.90
CA GLY A 309 -7.48 -5.50 9.40
C GLY A 309 -8.54 -5.70 10.47
N TYR A 310 -9.69 -6.23 10.08
CA TYR A 310 -10.77 -6.60 10.99
C TYR A 310 -11.51 -7.87 10.56
N ASP A 311 -12.20 -8.51 11.51
CA ASP A 311 -13.30 -9.44 11.29
C ASP A 311 -14.51 -9.01 12.16
N ASP A 312 -15.66 -8.78 11.53
CA ASP A 312 -16.93 -8.42 12.15
C ASP A 312 -17.42 -9.49 13.12
N VAL A 313 -16.99 -10.74 12.95
CA VAL A 313 -17.27 -11.80 13.90
C VAL A 313 -16.46 -11.54 15.17
N GLY A 314 -17.13 -10.97 16.17
CA GLY A 314 -16.56 -10.72 17.50
C GLY A 314 -15.77 -9.42 17.60
N ASP A 315 -16.00 -8.46 16.70
CA ASP A 315 -15.30 -7.18 16.65
C ASP A 315 -13.77 -7.35 16.65
N THR A 316 -13.27 -8.33 15.90
CA THR A 316 -11.86 -8.69 15.88
C THR A 316 -11.05 -7.67 15.10
N VAL A 317 -9.88 -7.32 15.64
CA VAL A 317 -8.87 -6.45 15.04
C VAL A 317 -7.65 -7.30 14.74
N TYR A 318 -7.23 -7.37 13.48
CA TYR A 318 -5.92 -7.89 13.10
C TYR A 318 -4.87 -6.81 13.36
N ILE A 319 -3.78 -7.19 14.01
CA ILE A 319 -2.70 -6.26 14.36
C ILE A 319 -1.35 -6.82 13.95
N HIS A 320 -0.46 -5.91 13.56
CA HIS A 320 0.97 -6.12 13.62
C HIS A 320 1.48 -5.57 14.96
N ASP A 321 2.11 -6.44 15.73
CA ASP A 321 2.87 -6.04 16.92
C ASP A 321 4.29 -5.62 16.52
N THR A 322 5.09 -5.19 17.49
CA THR A 322 6.49 -4.82 17.24
C THR A 322 7.47 -5.87 17.77
N TRP A 323 7.07 -7.12 17.97
CA TRP A 323 7.90 -8.17 18.57
C TRP A 323 8.17 -9.34 17.64
N ASP A 324 7.40 -9.47 16.57
CA ASP A 324 7.64 -10.43 15.49
C ASP A 324 7.02 -9.95 14.16
N TYR A 325 7.12 -10.78 13.11
CA TYR A 325 6.57 -10.51 11.79
C TYR A 325 5.18 -11.14 11.57
N SER A 326 4.58 -11.69 12.61
CA SER A 326 3.32 -12.43 12.50
C SER A 326 2.13 -11.51 12.65
N ASN A 327 0.98 -11.99 12.17
CA ASN A 327 -0.30 -11.38 12.46
C ASN A 327 -0.80 -11.84 13.82
N HIS A 328 -1.33 -10.91 14.60
CA HIS A 328 -1.98 -11.16 15.88
C HIS A 328 -3.40 -10.60 15.87
N THR A 329 -4.19 -10.91 16.89
CA THR A 329 -5.53 -10.35 17.04
C THR A 329 -5.79 -9.84 18.44
N MET A 330 -6.74 -8.90 18.52
CA MET A 330 -7.44 -8.56 19.75
C MET A 330 -8.91 -8.24 19.43
N THR A 331 -9.78 -8.28 20.42
CA THR A 331 -11.15 -7.76 20.26
C THR A 331 -11.12 -6.23 20.39
N TRP A 332 -11.92 -5.53 19.59
CA TRP A 332 -12.02 -4.08 19.67
C TRP A 332 -12.39 -3.65 21.09
N GLY A 333 -11.63 -2.70 21.62
CA GLY A 333 -11.82 -2.17 22.97
C GLY A 333 -11.35 -3.08 24.12
N SER A 334 -10.80 -4.27 23.83
CA SER A 334 -10.19 -5.14 24.84
C SER A 334 -8.73 -4.76 25.15
N SER A 335 -8.00 -5.68 25.76
CA SER A 335 -6.54 -5.62 25.87
C SER A 335 -5.85 -6.44 24.79
N TYR A 336 -4.57 -6.16 24.57
CA TYR A 336 -3.60 -7.04 23.95
C TYR A 336 -2.38 -7.18 24.87
N SER A 337 -1.98 -8.41 25.20
CA SER A 337 -0.89 -8.70 26.16
C SER A 337 -1.10 -8.03 27.52
N GLY A 338 -2.36 -8.01 27.98
CA GLY A 338 -2.75 -7.34 29.23
C GLY A 338 -2.74 -5.81 29.20
N MET A 339 -2.47 -5.18 28.05
CA MET A 339 -2.48 -3.73 27.90
C MET A 339 -3.78 -3.29 27.22
N GLN A 340 -4.60 -2.46 27.90
CA GLN A 340 -5.90 -2.04 27.39
C GLN A 340 -5.78 -1.09 26.18
N LEU A 341 -6.65 -1.21 25.17
CA LEU A 341 -6.77 -0.22 24.10
C LEU A 341 -7.28 1.12 24.65
N LEU A 342 -6.53 2.20 24.43
CA LEU A 342 -6.86 3.52 25.00
C LEU A 342 -7.29 4.56 23.97
N SER A 343 -6.59 4.62 22.83
CA SER A 343 -6.79 5.67 21.83
C SER A 343 -6.25 5.27 20.48
N VAL A 344 -6.63 6.03 19.46
CA VAL A 344 -6.05 5.95 18.11
C VAL A 344 -5.27 7.22 17.78
N SER A 345 -4.29 7.09 16.89
CA SER A 345 -3.52 8.18 16.30
C SER A 345 -3.71 8.17 14.77
N ILE A 346 -4.50 9.12 14.26
CA ILE A 346 -4.87 9.21 12.84
C ILE A 346 -4.08 10.31 12.16
N VAL A 347 -3.41 9.96 11.07
CA VAL A 347 -2.72 10.90 10.16
C VAL A 347 -2.93 10.41 8.73
N ASN A 348 -3.85 11.05 8.00
CA ASN A 348 -4.21 10.65 6.64
C ASN A 348 -3.63 11.65 5.64
N LEU A 349 -3.20 11.13 4.49
CA LEU A 349 -2.58 11.91 3.41
C LEU A 349 -3.62 12.38 2.40
N GLN A 350 -3.24 13.37 1.60
CA GLN A 350 -3.98 13.80 0.43
C GLN A 350 -3.66 12.88 -0.73
N GLY A 351 -4.71 12.35 -1.36
CA GLY A 351 -4.59 11.28 -2.34
C GLY A 351 -5.31 10.07 -1.80
N GLU A 352 -5.96 9.33 -2.69
CA GLU A 352 -6.39 7.99 -2.35
C GLU A 352 -5.15 7.11 -2.40
N ILE A 353 -5.02 6.22 -1.43
CA ILE A 353 -4.10 5.09 -1.58
C ILE A 353 -4.66 4.39 -2.81
N PRO A 354 -3.91 4.32 -3.94
CA PRO A 354 -4.25 3.38 -4.98
C PRO A 354 -4.09 2.06 -4.25
N MET A 355 -5.20 1.56 -3.70
CA MET A 355 -5.28 0.13 -3.44
C MET A 355 -4.88 -0.45 -4.77
N PRO A 356 -3.81 -1.26 -4.84
CA PRO A 356 -3.41 -1.84 -6.12
C PRO A 356 -4.72 -2.33 -6.72
N MET A 357 -5.12 -1.75 -7.85
CA MET A 357 -6.43 -2.06 -8.42
C MET A 357 -6.33 -3.54 -8.67
N VAL A 358 -7.00 -4.33 -7.83
CA VAL A 358 -6.92 -5.76 -7.95
C VAL A 358 -7.74 -6.03 -9.19
N GLU A 359 -7.03 -6.29 -10.29
CA GLU A 359 -7.68 -6.52 -11.57
C GLU A 359 -8.72 -7.61 -11.38
N ASN A 360 -9.94 -7.35 -11.86
CA ASN A 360 -11.10 -8.22 -11.69
C ASN A 360 -11.67 -8.33 -10.26
N ASP A 361 -11.48 -7.39 -9.34
CA ASP A 361 -12.20 -7.37 -8.06
C ASP A 361 -13.63 -6.81 -8.23
N PHE A 362 -14.61 -7.67 -8.52
CA PHE A 362 -16.02 -7.28 -8.75
C PHE A 362 -16.82 -7.14 -7.45
N ASN A 363 -16.24 -7.38 -6.28
CA ASN A 363 -16.94 -7.25 -5.00
C ASN A 363 -16.26 -6.29 -4.00
N SER A 364 -15.12 -5.71 -4.40
CA SER A 364 -14.29 -4.77 -3.64
C SER A 364 -13.68 -5.36 -2.36
N ASP A 365 -13.46 -6.67 -2.31
CA ASP A 365 -12.84 -7.37 -1.18
C ASP A 365 -11.30 -7.36 -1.20
N GLY A 366 -10.69 -6.79 -2.25
CA GLY A 366 -9.25 -6.72 -2.43
C GLY A 366 -8.64 -8.03 -2.94
N GLN A 367 -9.45 -8.92 -3.53
CA GLN A 367 -8.99 -10.14 -4.23
C GLN A 367 -9.45 -10.17 -5.68
N PRO A 368 -8.69 -10.83 -6.57
CA PRO A 368 -9.08 -10.94 -7.96
C PRO A 368 -10.17 -12.00 -8.13
N ASP A 369 -11.32 -11.60 -8.67
CA ASP A 369 -12.38 -12.53 -9.06
C ASP A 369 -12.15 -13.11 -10.46
N ILE A 370 -12.91 -14.16 -10.81
CA ILE A 370 -12.83 -14.77 -12.13
C ILE A 370 -14.12 -14.52 -12.91
N LEU A 371 -14.01 -13.72 -13.98
CA LEU A 371 -15.09 -13.51 -14.94
C LEU A 371 -15.17 -14.68 -15.92
N TRP A 372 -16.35 -15.29 -16.01
CA TRP A 372 -16.67 -16.41 -16.87
C TRP A 372 -17.66 -16.01 -17.95
N ARG A 373 -17.44 -16.51 -19.17
CA ARG A 373 -18.37 -16.40 -20.30
C ARG A 373 -18.70 -17.76 -20.89
N HIS A 374 -19.98 -18.02 -21.09
CA HIS A 374 -20.46 -19.20 -21.79
C HIS A 374 -20.53 -18.90 -23.29
N THR A 375 -19.62 -19.51 -24.06
CA THR A 375 -19.41 -19.20 -25.49
C THR A 375 -20.60 -19.53 -26.39
N THR A 376 -21.51 -20.42 -25.99
CA THR A 376 -22.69 -20.79 -26.79
C THR A 376 -24.01 -20.18 -26.34
N THR A 377 -24.18 -19.80 -25.06
CA THR A 377 -25.44 -19.22 -24.54
C THR A 377 -25.32 -17.72 -24.27
N GLY A 378 -24.08 -17.21 -24.18
CA GLY A 378 -23.81 -15.82 -23.88
C GLY A 378 -23.95 -15.44 -22.41
N GLN A 379 -24.15 -16.41 -21.51
CA GLN A 379 -24.20 -16.17 -20.06
C GLN A 379 -22.85 -15.68 -19.54
N ASN A 380 -22.89 -14.76 -18.58
CA ASN A 380 -21.72 -14.20 -17.93
C ASN A 380 -21.85 -14.33 -16.41
N ASN A 381 -20.83 -14.91 -15.77
CA ASN A 381 -20.80 -15.12 -14.33
C ASN A 381 -19.49 -14.58 -13.77
N VAL A 382 -19.50 -14.07 -12.55
CA VAL A 382 -18.28 -13.82 -11.78
C VAL A 382 -18.21 -14.86 -10.70
N TRP A 383 -17.10 -15.57 -10.62
CA TRP A 383 -16.77 -16.35 -9.43
C TRP A 383 -16.09 -15.41 -8.46
N TYR A 384 -16.75 -15.16 -7.33
CA TYR A 384 -16.10 -14.46 -6.24
C TYR A 384 -15.05 -15.38 -5.65
N MET A 385 -13.82 -14.90 -5.63
CA MET A 385 -12.65 -15.67 -5.23
C MET A 385 -12.05 -15.07 -3.99
N ASN A 386 -11.34 -15.90 -3.24
CA ASN A 386 -10.35 -15.39 -2.32
C ASN A 386 -9.18 -16.36 -2.30
N GLY A 387 -8.04 -15.83 -2.73
CA GLY A 387 -6.98 -16.60 -3.34
C GLY A 387 -7.50 -17.66 -4.34
N ILE A 388 -7.30 -18.94 -4.02
CA ILE A 388 -7.75 -20.07 -4.87
C ILE A 388 -9.10 -20.67 -4.47
N ASN A 389 -9.77 -20.12 -3.46
CA ASN A 389 -11.04 -20.63 -2.98
C ASN A 389 -12.20 -19.98 -3.77
N TYR A 390 -13.10 -20.80 -4.30
CA TYR A 390 -14.34 -20.35 -4.93
C TYR A 390 -15.43 -20.16 -3.87
N ILE A 391 -16.02 -18.97 -3.81
CA ILE A 391 -16.83 -18.56 -2.65
C ILE A 391 -18.29 -18.56 -3.01
N SER A 392 -18.63 -17.76 -4.00
CA SER A 392 -19.96 -17.74 -4.57
C SER A 392 -19.93 -17.22 -6.00
N THR A 393 -21.09 -17.20 -6.64
CA THR A 393 -21.21 -16.74 -8.03
C THR A 393 -22.09 -15.51 -8.09
N GLY A 394 -21.54 -14.41 -8.59
CA GLY A 394 -22.28 -13.26 -9.09
C GLY A 394 -22.71 -13.47 -10.55
N ARG A 395 -23.84 -12.89 -10.96
CA ARG A 395 -24.35 -12.99 -12.34
C ARG A 395 -24.37 -11.64 -13.00
N ILE A 396 -23.74 -11.58 -14.17
CA ILE A 396 -23.76 -10.41 -15.05
C ILE A 396 -24.81 -10.67 -16.15
N PRO A 397 -25.51 -9.65 -16.67
CA PRO A 397 -26.44 -9.82 -17.78
C PRO A 397 -25.83 -10.61 -18.95
N SER A 398 -26.60 -11.56 -19.48
CA SER A 398 -26.19 -12.36 -20.64
C SER A 398 -26.13 -11.52 -21.92
N VAL A 399 -25.11 -11.76 -22.74
CA VAL A 399 -25.02 -11.25 -24.12
C VAL A 399 -25.23 -12.41 -25.07
N THR A 400 -26.47 -12.61 -25.50
CA THR A 400 -26.92 -13.78 -26.30
C THR A 400 -26.38 -13.80 -27.72
N ASP A 401 -25.98 -12.64 -28.26
CA ASP A 401 -25.18 -12.57 -29.47
C ASP A 401 -23.75 -13.01 -29.16
N THR A 402 -23.43 -14.25 -29.49
CA THR A 402 -22.14 -14.89 -29.20
C THR A 402 -21.00 -14.35 -30.05
N ALA A 403 -21.27 -13.51 -31.06
CA ALA A 403 -20.22 -12.79 -31.78
C ALA A 403 -19.57 -11.71 -30.91
N TRP A 404 -20.23 -11.24 -29.84
CA TRP A 404 -19.60 -10.46 -28.79
C TRP A 404 -18.76 -11.35 -27.88
N ALA A 405 -17.46 -11.07 -27.83
CA ALA A 405 -16.52 -11.68 -26.90
C ALA A 405 -16.10 -10.65 -25.84
N ILE A 406 -15.84 -11.11 -24.62
CA ILE A 406 -15.16 -10.29 -23.62
C ILE A 406 -13.68 -10.27 -23.98
N ALA A 407 -13.16 -9.08 -24.19
CA ALA A 407 -11.78 -8.82 -24.60
C ALA A 407 -10.85 -8.55 -23.42
N GLY A 408 -11.40 -8.17 -22.27
CA GLY A 408 -10.70 -7.96 -21.01
C GLY A 408 -11.52 -7.08 -20.08
N THR A 409 -10.94 -6.76 -18.94
CA THR A 409 -11.53 -5.96 -17.86
C THR A 409 -10.51 -4.95 -17.37
N ALA A 410 -11.00 -3.80 -16.90
CA ALA A 410 -10.23 -2.77 -16.21
C ALA A 410 -11.21 -1.68 -15.75
N ASP A 411 -10.81 -0.81 -14.84
CA ASP A 411 -11.59 0.37 -14.47
C ASP A 411 -11.43 1.48 -15.53
N PHE A 412 -12.34 1.54 -16.50
CA PHE A 412 -12.29 2.51 -17.61
C PHE A 412 -12.94 3.86 -17.25
N ASN A 413 -13.58 4.02 -16.09
CA ASN A 413 -14.18 5.28 -15.67
C ASN A 413 -13.57 5.85 -14.37
N SER A 414 -12.56 5.18 -13.81
CA SER A 414 -11.87 5.53 -12.57
C SER A 414 -12.80 5.60 -11.36
N ASP A 415 -13.79 4.71 -11.28
CA ASP A 415 -14.72 4.60 -10.14
C ASP A 415 -14.34 3.53 -9.10
N GLY A 416 -13.21 2.84 -9.32
CA GLY A 416 -12.67 1.80 -8.46
C GLY A 416 -13.29 0.42 -8.71
N GLN A 417 -14.14 0.25 -9.74
CA GLN A 417 -14.76 -1.04 -10.10
C GLN A 417 -14.26 -1.54 -11.46
N PRO A 418 -14.09 -2.87 -11.66
CA PRO A 418 -13.76 -3.43 -12.96
C PRO A 418 -14.91 -3.29 -13.96
N ASP A 419 -14.67 -2.59 -15.06
CA ASP A 419 -15.55 -2.56 -16.23
C ASP A 419 -15.21 -3.70 -17.21
N ILE A 420 -16.11 -3.95 -18.18
CA ILE A 420 -15.93 -5.04 -19.16
C ILE A 420 -15.78 -4.49 -20.58
N LEU A 421 -14.63 -4.75 -21.19
CA LEU A 421 -14.39 -4.45 -22.60
C LEU A 421 -14.89 -5.60 -23.48
N TRP A 422 -15.83 -5.28 -24.36
CA TRP A 422 -16.45 -6.18 -25.33
C TRP A 422 -15.94 -5.90 -26.73
N ARG A 423 -15.64 -6.96 -27.48
CA ARG A 423 -15.30 -6.89 -28.91
C ARG A 423 -16.21 -7.81 -29.73
N HIS A 424 -16.82 -7.25 -30.76
CA HIS A 424 -17.62 -8.01 -31.72
C HIS A 424 -16.71 -8.62 -32.78
N THR A 425 -16.58 -9.95 -32.75
CA THR A 425 -15.59 -10.72 -33.53
C THR A 425 -15.82 -10.69 -35.04
N THR A 426 -17.00 -10.30 -35.52
CA THR A 426 -17.33 -10.28 -36.97
C THR A 426 -17.42 -8.87 -37.58
N THR A 427 -17.70 -7.83 -36.77
CA THR A 427 -17.82 -6.44 -37.25
C THR A 427 -16.68 -5.55 -36.76
N GLY A 428 -15.95 -5.99 -35.74
CA GLY A 428 -14.88 -5.23 -35.13
C GLY A 428 -15.34 -4.10 -34.22
N GLN A 429 -16.63 -4.02 -33.87
CA GLN A 429 -17.16 -3.07 -32.89
C GLN A 429 -16.58 -3.35 -31.49
N ASN A 430 -16.36 -2.28 -30.72
CA ASN A 430 -15.81 -2.36 -29.37
C ASN A 430 -16.66 -1.51 -28.41
N ASN A 431 -17.11 -2.11 -27.31
CA ASN A 431 -17.95 -1.46 -26.30
C ASN A 431 -17.34 -1.68 -24.91
N ILE A 432 -17.46 -0.70 -24.03
CA ILE A 432 -17.14 -0.84 -22.60
C ILE A 432 -18.48 -0.90 -21.87
N TRP A 433 -18.71 -1.94 -21.08
CA TRP A 433 -19.80 -1.96 -20.11
C TRP A 433 -19.27 -1.41 -18.81
N TYR A 434 -19.84 -0.28 -18.39
CA TYR A 434 -19.59 0.27 -17.07
C TYR A 434 -20.31 -0.57 -16.03
N MET A 435 -19.59 -0.97 -14.99
CA MET A 435 -20.05 -1.92 -14.00
C MET A 435 -20.06 -1.30 -12.60
N ASN A 436 -20.85 -1.90 -11.71
CA ASN A 436 -20.75 -1.69 -10.27
C ASN A 436 -20.94 -3.06 -9.63
N GLY A 437 -19.82 -3.69 -9.28
CA GLY A 437 -19.71 -5.13 -9.17
C GLY A 437 -20.34 -5.86 -10.36
N VAL A 438 -21.24 -6.82 -10.11
CA VAL A 438 -21.91 -7.56 -11.20
C VAL A 438 -23.09 -6.83 -11.85
N SER A 439 -23.38 -5.59 -11.44
CA SER A 439 -24.47 -4.80 -12.01
C SER A 439 -24.00 -4.01 -13.23
N TYR A 440 -24.66 -4.20 -14.37
CA TYR A 440 -24.48 -3.35 -15.54
C TYR A 440 -25.05 -1.94 -15.26
N VAL A 441 -24.23 -0.91 -15.42
CA VAL A 441 -24.61 0.49 -15.22
C VAL A 441 -24.95 1.14 -16.56
N SER A 442 -24.01 1.16 -17.50
CA SER A 442 -24.20 1.78 -18.82
C SER A 442 -23.17 1.28 -19.85
N THR A 443 -23.24 1.76 -21.08
CA THR A 443 -22.30 1.37 -22.15
C THR A 443 -21.55 2.58 -22.69
N GLY A 444 -20.23 2.53 -22.67
CA GLY A 444 -19.33 3.35 -23.46
C GLY A 444 -19.00 2.70 -24.81
N ARG A 445 -18.72 3.49 -25.85
CA ARG A 445 -18.28 2.97 -27.16
C ARG A 445 -16.91 3.53 -27.48
N ILE A 446 -16.00 2.66 -27.88
CA ILE A 446 -14.67 3.05 -28.36
C ILE A 446 -14.56 2.78 -29.86
N PRO A 447 -13.53 3.30 -30.57
CA PRO A 447 -13.43 3.14 -32.02
C PRO A 447 -13.47 1.67 -32.46
N SER A 448 -14.24 1.39 -33.52
CA SER A 448 -14.28 0.05 -34.14
C SER A 448 -12.99 -0.24 -34.92
N VAL A 449 -12.51 -1.48 -34.85
CA VAL A 449 -11.42 -2.00 -35.71
C VAL A 449 -11.99 -3.06 -36.62
N THR A 450 -12.41 -2.65 -37.83
CA THR A 450 -13.14 -3.50 -38.79
C THR A 450 -12.29 -4.62 -39.38
N ASP A 451 -10.97 -4.48 -39.36
CA ASP A 451 -10.06 -5.58 -39.64
C ASP A 451 -10.05 -6.54 -38.43
N THR A 452 -10.82 -7.62 -38.54
CA THR A 452 -11.02 -8.59 -37.46
C THR A 452 -9.79 -9.47 -37.22
N ALA A 453 -8.73 -9.36 -38.03
CA ALA A 453 -7.44 -9.99 -37.72
C ALA A 453 -6.73 -9.29 -36.55
N TRP A 454 -7.11 -8.05 -36.23
CA TRP A 454 -6.75 -7.40 -34.96
C TRP A 454 -7.62 -7.91 -33.81
N THR A 455 -6.95 -8.49 -32.82
CA THR A 455 -7.52 -8.93 -31.55
C THR A 455 -6.98 -8.07 -30.43
N ILE A 456 -7.82 -7.77 -29.43
CA ILE A 456 -7.37 -7.22 -28.15
C ILE A 456 -6.68 -8.36 -27.40
N ALA A 457 -5.52 -8.09 -26.85
CA ALA A 457 -4.58 -9.08 -26.35
C ALA A 457 -4.13 -8.84 -24.90
N GLY A 458 -4.43 -7.66 -24.36
CA GLY A 458 -4.19 -7.28 -22.97
C GLY A 458 -4.72 -5.88 -22.71
N ILE A 459 -4.92 -5.57 -21.44
CA ILE A 459 -5.30 -4.24 -20.94
C ILE A 459 -4.33 -3.92 -19.80
N ALA A 460 -3.70 -2.77 -19.85
CA ALA A 460 -2.77 -2.30 -18.81
C ALA A 460 -2.42 -0.82 -19.05
N ASP A 461 -1.86 -0.12 -18.06
CA ASP A 461 -1.38 1.26 -18.23
C ASP A 461 0.01 1.29 -18.88
N PHE A 462 0.06 1.43 -20.21
CA PHE A 462 1.30 1.41 -21.01
C PHE A 462 1.95 2.80 -21.16
N ASN A 463 1.36 3.86 -20.61
CA ASN A 463 1.91 5.21 -20.67
C ASN A 463 2.09 5.88 -19.29
N SER A 464 1.75 5.16 -18.22
CA SER A 464 1.85 5.58 -16.82
C SER A 464 0.99 6.80 -16.49
N ASP A 465 -0.16 6.95 -17.14
CA ASP A 465 -1.11 8.05 -16.87
C ASP A 465 -2.23 7.68 -15.88
N GLY A 466 -2.21 6.44 -15.38
CA GLY A 466 -3.18 5.89 -14.44
C GLY A 466 -4.49 5.43 -15.10
N GLN A 467 -4.55 5.36 -16.43
CA GLN A 467 -5.71 4.85 -17.18
C GLN A 467 -5.38 3.52 -17.89
N PRO A 468 -6.36 2.62 -18.05
CA PRO A 468 -6.14 1.37 -18.76
C PRO A 468 -6.04 1.58 -20.27
N ASP A 469 -4.90 1.21 -20.87
CA ASP A 469 -4.67 1.19 -22.30
C ASP A 469 -4.99 -0.18 -22.92
N ILE A 470 -5.18 -0.22 -24.24
CA ILE A 470 -5.56 -1.46 -24.96
C ILE A 470 -4.41 -1.95 -25.83
N LEU A 471 -3.89 -3.14 -25.53
CA LEU A 471 -2.90 -3.85 -26.36
C LEU A 471 -3.59 -4.66 -27.45
N TRP A 472 -3.27 -4.33 -28.70
CA TRP A 472 -3.74 -4.98 -29.90
C TRP A 472 -2.67 -5.88 -30.52
N ARG A 473 -3.09 -7.07 -30.97
CA ARG A 473 -2.26 -7.98 -31.76
C ARG A 473 -2.93 -8.33 -33.08
N HIS A 474 -2.17 -8.23 -34.17
CA HIS A 474 -2.61 -8.69 -35.49
C HIS A 474 -2.25 -10.15 -35.69
N THR A 475 -3.26 -11.01 -35.77
CA THR A 475 -3.12 -12.48 -35.76
C THR A 475 -2.44 -13.07 -37.00
N THR A 476 -2.36 -12.32 -38.11
CA THR A 476 -1.76 -12.82 -39.37
C THR A 476 -0.39 -12.22 -39.68
N THR A 477 -0.10 -10.99 -39.25
CA THR A 477 1.19 -10.30 -39.50
C THR A 477 2.09 -10.25 -38.28
N GLY A 478 1.53 -10.50 -37.09
CA GLY A 478 2.27 -10.44 -35.83
C GLY A 478 2.55 -9.02 -35.33
N GLN A 479 1.95 -7.99 -35.93
CA GLN A 479 2.04 -6.61 -35.46
C GLN A 479 1.40 -6.44 -34.08
N ASN A 480 1.97 -5.56 -33.26
CA ASN A 480 1.49 -5.24 -31.92
C ASN A 480 1.40 -3.71 -31.78
N ASN A 481 0.24 -3.20 -31.37
CA ASN A 481 -0.01 -1.76 -31.18
C ASN A 481 -0.71 -1.54 -29.84
N VAL A 482 -0.46 -0.41 -29.21
CA VAL A 482 -1.17 0.04 -28.01
C VAL A 482 -2.06 1.22 -28.38
N TRP A 483 -3.28 1.23 -27.88
CA TRP A 483 -4.16 2.38 -27.90
C TRP A 483 -4.12 3.04 -26.53
N TYR A 484 -3.68 4.28 -26.48
CA TYR A 484 -3.70 5.07 -25.26
C TYR A 484 -5.11 5.58 -25.02
N MET A 485 -5.70 5.24 -23.88
CA MET A 485 -7.11 5.50 -23.61
C MET A 485 -7.29 6.49 -22.45
N ASN A 486 -8.37 7.27 -22.51
CA ASN A 486 -8.88 8.03 -21.37
C ASN A 486 -10.40 7.81 -21.34
N GLY A 487 -10.81 6.83 -20.54
CA GLY A 487 -12.09 6.15 -20.65
C GLY A 487 -12.41 5.71 -22.08
N VAL A 488 -13.48 6.25 -22.67
CA VAL A 488 -13.87 5.89 -24.05
C VAL A 488 -13.07 6.59 -25.15
N ASN A 489 -12.21 7.55 -24.79
CA ASN A 489 -11.49 8.35 -25.77
C ASN A 489 -10.14 7.72 -26.10
N LEU A 490 -9.90 7.47 -27.39
CA LEU A 490 -8.57 7.14 -27.90
C LEU A 490 -7.73 8.43 -27.98
N VAL A 491 -6.77 8.60 -27.08
CA VAL A 491 -5.95 9.82 -26.98
C VAL A 491 -4.61 9.70 -27.71
N GLY A 492 -4.19 8.48 -28.04
CA GLY A 492 -2.98 8.25 -28.82
C GLY A 492 -2.76 6.79 -29.16
N THR A 493 -1.65 6.48 -29.83
CA THR A 493 -1.25 5.10 -30.13
C THR A 493 0.25 4.93 -29.98
N GLY A 494 0.67 3.78 -29.47
CA GLY A 494 2.06 3.35 -29.43
C GLY A 494 2.28 2.06 -30.20
N ARG A 495 3.52 1.79 -30.61
CA ARG A 495 3.86 0.56 -31.36
C ARG A 495 4.87 -0.26 -30.58
N ILE A 496 4.55 -1.54 -30.42
CA ILE A 496 5.43 -2.54 -29.81
C ILE A 496 6.10 -3.36 -30.94
N PRO A 497 7.35 -3.85 -30.76
CA PRO A 497 7.99 -4.70 -31.75
C PRO A 497 7.10 -5.85 -32.21
N SER A 498 7.07 -6.11 -33.51
CA SER A 498 6.24 -7.15 -34.11
C SER A 498 6.85 -8.54 -33.88
N VAL A 499 6.02 -9.53 -33.56
CA VAL A 499 6.40 -10.95 -33.47
C VAL A 499 5.81 -11.69 -34.66
N ILE A 500 6.62 -11.81 -35.72
CA ILE A 500 6.22 -12.34 -37.04
C ILE A 500 5.78 -13.81 -36.95
N ASP A 501 6.38 -14.57 -36.03
CA ASP A 501 5.93 -15.93 -35.74
C ASP A 501 4.58 -15.90 -35.00
N THR A 502 3.50 -16.09 -35.74
CA THR A 502 2.12 -16.08 -35.24
C THR A 502 1.74 -17.33 -34.44
N ALA A 503 2.68 -18.26 -34.23
CA ALA A 503 2.53 -19.29 -33.20
C ALA A 503 2.72 -18.70 -31.79
N TRP A 504 3.42 -17.56 -31.65
CA TRP A 504 3.40 -16.76 -30.43
C TRP A 504 2.13 -15.93 -30.34
N THR A 505 1.41 -16.12 -29.23
CA THR A 505 0.26 -15.31 -28.81
C THR A 505 0.62 -14.57 -27.54
N ILE A 506 0.10 -13.34 -27.39
CA ILE A 506 0.11 -12.66 -26.09
C ILE A 506 -0.93 -13.37 -25.23
N ALA A 507 -0.55 -13.69 -24.01
CA ALA A 507 -1.32 -14.45 -23.05
C ALA A 507 -1.73 -13.62 -21.82
N GLY A 508 -1.42 -12.33 -21.81
CA GLY A 508 -1.78 -11.39 -20.76
C GLY A 508 -0.67 -10.37 -20.50
N THR A 509 -0.97 -9.41 -19.65
CA THR A 509 -0.11 -8.31 -19.24
C THR A 509 -0.07 -8.23 -17.71
N ALA A 510 1.09 -7.98 -17.13
CA ALA A 510 1.27 -7.73 -15.69
C ALA A 510 2.71 -7.28 -15.42
N ASP A 511 2.98 -6.67 -14.27
CA ASP A 511 4.35 -6.31 -13.86
C ASP A 511 5.09 -7.54 -13.28
N PHE A 512 5.85 -8.25 -14.12
CA PHE A 512 6.54 -9.49 -13.74
C PHE A 512 7.94 -9.24 -13.14
N ASN A 513 8.44 -8.00 -13.18
CA ASN A 513 9.75 -7.65 -12.65
C ASN A 513 9.70 -6.62 -11.50
N SER A 514 8.49 -6.18 -11.11
CA SER A 514 8.20 -5.23 -10.05
C SER A 514 8.82 -3.85 -10.29
N ASP A 515 8.92 -3.41 -11.55
CA ASP A 515 9.46 -2.10 -11.91
C ASP A 515 8.39 -1.00 -12.09
N GLY A 516 7.11 -1.34 -11.88
CA GLY A 516 5.96 -0.47 -11.99
C GLY A 516 5.41 -0.32 -13.42
N ASN A 517 5.98 -1.02 -14.41
CA ASN A 517 5.48 -1.04 -15.79
C ASN A 517 4.83 -2.40 -16.11
N PRO A 518 3.77 -2.43 -16.94
CA PRO A 518 3.19 -3.69 -17.37
C PRO A 518 4.09 -4.39 -18.39
N ASP A 519 4.48 -5.62 -18.08
CA ASP A 519 5.18 -6.53 -18.98
C ASP A 519 4.19 -7.35 -19.83
N ILE A 520 4.71 -8.01 -20.87
CA ILE A 520 3.90 -8.83 -21.78
C ILE A 520 4.29 -10.30 -21.67
N LEU A 521 3.34 -11.14 -21.26
CA LEU A 521 3.50 -12.59 -21.25
C LEU A 521 3.12 -13.18 -22.61
N TRP A 522 4.09 -13.81 -23.25
CA TRP A 522 3.95 -14.52 -24.52
C TRP A 522 3.87 -16.02 -24.31
N ARG A 523 2.98 -16.68 -25.05
CA ARG A 523 2.89 -18.15 -25.11
C ARG A 523 2.98 -18.65 -26.54
N HIS A 524 3.81 -19.66 -26.76
CA HIS A 524 3.92 -20.33 -28.05
C HIS A 524 2.93 -21.50 -28.12
N LYS A 525 1.94 -21.40 -29.00
CA LYS A 525 0.78 -22.32 -29.03
C LYS A 525 1.11 -23.76 -29.44
N THR A 526 2.29 -24.01 -30.03
CA THR A 526 2.70 -25.36 -30.47
C THR A 526 3.75 -26.01 -29.57
N THR A 527 4.69 -25.24 -29.01
CA THR A 527 5.75 -25.78 -28.14
C THR A 527 5.44 -25.62 -26.65
N GLY A 528 4.48 -24.76 -26.31
CA GLY A 528 4.15 -24.45 -24.92
C GLY A 528 5.18 -23.58 -24.20
N GLN A 529 6.15 -23.02 -24.93
CA GLN A 529 7.10 -22.05 -24.37
C GLN A 529 6.39 -20.79 -23.91
N ASN A 530 6.88 -20.20 -22.83
CA ASN A 530 6.33 -18.99 -22.24
C ASN A 530 7.48 -17.99 -21.99
N ASN A 531 7.36 -16.78 -22.54
CA ASN A 531 8.37 -15.73 -22.39
C ASN A 531 7.71 -14.48 -21.84
N VAL A 532 8.37 -13.79 -20.93
CA VAL A 532 7.97 -12.44 -20.52
C VAL A 532 8.84 -11.45 -21.29
N TRP A 533 8.21 -10.46 -21.89
CA TRP A 533 8.89 -9.29 -22.42
C TRP A 533 8.81 -8.20 -21.38
N TYR A 534 9.98 -7.80 -20.86
CA TYR A 534 10.05 -6.67 -19.97
C TYR A 534 9.83 -5.39 -20.78
N MET A 535 8.97 -4.50 -20.28
CA MET A 535 8.54 -3.32 -21.01
C MET A 535 8.83 -2.03 -20.22
N ASN A 536 9.05 -0.93 -20.93
CA ASN A 536 8.99 0.42 -20.37
C ASN A 536 8.13 1.26 -21.33
N GLY A 537 6.86 1.42 -20.95
CA GLY A 537 5.78 1.75 -21.86
C GLY A 537 5.74 0.81 -23.07
N VAL A 538 5.80 1.34 -24.29
CA VAL A 538 5.81 0.51 -25.52
C VAL A 538 7.21 0.01 -25.94
N ASN A 539 8.24 0.31 -25.16
CA ASN A 539 9.61 -0.11 -25.47
C ASN A 539 9.92 -1.47 -24.85
N TYR A 540 10.38 -2.41 -25.67
CA TYR A 540 10.94 -3.68 -25.21
C TYR A 540 12.31 -3.42 -24.57
N VAL A 541 12.49 -3.80 -23.30
CA VAL A 541 13.74 -3.61 -22.55
C VAL A 541 14.47 -4.91 -22.24
N GLY A 542 13.80 -6.06 -22.30
CA GLY A 542 14.45 -7.35 -22.06
C GLY A 542 13.48 -8.53 -22.10
N THR A 543 13.99 -9.72 -21.78
CA THR A 543 13.16 -10.93 -21.73
C THR A 543 13.46 -11.77 -20.50
N GLY A 544 12.39 -12.22 -19.85
CA GLY A 544 12.39 -13.30 -18.88
C GLY A 544 11.78 -14.58 -19.47
N ARG A 545 12.04 -15.72 -18.84
CA ARG A 545 11.41 -17.00 -19.20
C ARG A 545 10.76 -17.60 -17.97
N ILE A 546 9.48 -17.93 -18.09
CA ILE A 546 8.78 -18.76 -17.11
C ILE A 546 8.77 -20.22 -17.61
N PRO A 547 8.51 -21.22 -16.75
CA PRO A 547 8.50 -22.63 -17.16
C PRO A 547 7.58 -22.90 -18.35
N SER A 548 8.03 -23.74 -19.28
CA SER A 548 7.24 -24.14 -20.45
C SER A 548 6.18 -25.18 -20.05
N VAL A 549 4.96 -25.03 -20.58
CA VAL A 549 3.87 -26.01 -20.44
C VAL A 549 3.65 -26.69 -21.79
N ALA A 550 4.43 -27.75 -22.04
CA ALA A 550 4.45 -28.48 -23.32
C ALA A 550 3.10 -29.12 -23.69
N TYR A 551 2.27 -29.43 -22.70
CA TYR A 551 0.90 -29.92 -22.93
C TYR A 551 -0.01 -28.76 -23.37
N THR A 552 -0.14 -28.55 -24.68
CA THR A 552 -0.94 -27.49 -25.32
C THR A 552 -2.46 -27.64 -25.15
N GLY A 553 -2.91 -28.60 -24.32
CA GLY A 553 -4.26 -28.61 -23.77
C GLY A 553 -4.47 -27.52 -22.71
N TRP A 554 -3.38 -27.06 -22.07
CA TRP A 554 -3.39 -25.93 -21.13
C TRP A 554 -3.26 -24.59 -21.86
N SER A 555 -4.19 -23.69 -21.59
CA SER A 555 -4.13 -22.26 -21.92
C SER A 555 -3.90 -21.44 -20.66
N LEU A 556 -3.14 -20.35 -20.81
CA LEU A 556 -3.15 -19.24 -19.85
C LEU A 556 -4.52 -18.58 -19.92
N ALA A 557 -5.17 -18.42 -18.79
CA ALA A 557 -6.57 -18.01 -18.69
C ALA A 557 -6.75 -16.66 -17.98
N ALA A 558 -5.96 -16.38 -16.94
CA ALA A 558 -5.91 -15.11 -16.23
C ALA A 558 -4.51 -14.89 -15.64
N ILE A 559 -4.15 -13.63 -15.41
CA ILE A 559 -3.00 -13.21 -14.60
C ILE A 559 -3.55 -12.32 -13.50
N ALA A 560 -3.25 -12.63 -12.25
CA ALA A 560 -3.68 -11.85 -11.09
C ALA A 560 -2.90 -12.29 -9.86
N ASP A 561 -2.91 -11.51 -8.78
CA ASP A 561 -2.30 -11.91 -7.50
C ASP A 561 -3.25 -12.82 -6.71
N PHE A 562 -3.14 -14.14 -6.91
CA PHE A 562 -4.03 -15.14 -6.30
C PHE A 562 -3.57 -15.57 -4.90
N ASN A 563 -2.51 -14.99 -4.34
CA ASN A 563 -2.05 -15.28 -2.97
C ASN A 563 -1.77 -14.02 -2.13
N SER A 564 -2.09 -12.84 -2.67
CA SER A 564 -1.92 -11.53 -2.01
C SER A 564 -0.46 -11.20 -1.63
N ASP A 565 0.53 -11.73 -2.36
CA ASP A 565 1.95 -11.45 -2.13
C ASP A 565 2.47 -10.20 -2.87
N GLY A 566 1.58 -9.53 -3.61
CA GLY A 566 1.84 -8.34 -4.41
C GLY A 566 2.45 -8.64 -5.78
N LYS A 567 2.41 -9.90 -6.26
CA LYS A 567 3.01 -10.31 -7.53
C LYS A 567 2.00 -11.05 -8.42
N PRO A 568 2.17 -10.99 -9.75
CA PRO A 568 1.25 -11.65 -10.66
C PRO A 568 1.45 -13.17 -10.68
N ASP A 569 0.42 -13.90 -10.30
CA ASP A 569 0.29 -15.34 -10.46
C ASP A 569 -0.40 -15.69 -11.79
N ILE A 570 -0.32 -16.97 -12.19
CA ILE A 570 -0.81 -17.42 -13.49
C ILE A 570 -1.90 -18.48 -13.33
N LEU A 571 -3.12 -18.18 -13.79
CA LEU A 571 -4.21 -19.16 -13.89
C LEU A 571 -4.17 -19.90 -15.22
N TRP A 572 -4.00 -21.21 -15.13
CA TRP A 572 -4.05 -22.16 -16.24
C TRP A 572 -5.40 -22.87 -16.31
N ARG A 573 -5.95 -23.01 -17.51
CA ARG A 573 -7.17 -23.80 -17.78
C ARG A 573 -6.91 -24.90 -18.80
N TYR A 574 -7.34 -26.13 -18.51
CA TYR A 574 -7.24 -27.25 -19.43
C TYR A 574 -8.49 -27.37 -20.30
N LYS A 575 -8.32 -27.23 -21.61
CA LYS A 575 -9.43 -27.05 -22.55
C LYS A 575 -10.40 -28.22 -22.68
N THR A 576 -10.02 -29.45 -22.32
CA THR A 576 -10.89 -30.63 -22.50
C THR A 576 -11.54 -31.14 -21.22
N THR A 577 -10.95 -30.88 -20.06
CA THR A 577 -11.48 -31.33 -18.76
C THR A 577 -11.99 -30.17 -17.91
N GLY A 578 -11.65 -28.93 -18.28
CA GLY A 578 -12.01 -27.75 -17.52
C GLY A 578 -11.24 -27.60 -16.20
N GLN A 579 -10.14 -28.32 -16.02
CA GLN A 579 -9.25 -28.18 -14.86
C GLN A 579 -8.64 -26.79 -14.81
N ASN A 580 -8.55 -26.22 -13.61
CA ASN A 580 -8.01 -24.89 -13.36
C ASN A 580 -6.88 -24.99 -12.32
N ASN A 581 -5.68 -24.53 -12.67
CA ASN A 581 -4.50 -24.53 -11.79
C ASN A 581 -3.93 -23.11 -11.70
N VAL A 582 -3.62 -22.65 -10.51
CA VAL A 582 -2.88 -21.40 -10.31
C VAL A 582 -1.41 -21.74 -10.10
N TRP A 583 -0.53 -21.10 -10.85
CA TRP A 583 0.90 -21.10 -10.57
C TRP A 583 1.22 -19.88 -9.75
N TYR A 584 1.68 -20.10 -8.52
CA TYR A 584 2.20 -19.04 -7.68
C TYR A 584 3.58 -18.64 -8.19
N MET A 585 3.79 -17.36 -8.41
CA MET A 585 4.96 -16.81 -9.05
C MET A 585 5.71 -15.84 -8.13
N ASN A 586 7.02 -15.75 -8.30
CA ASN A 586 7.84 -14.70 -7.71
C ASN A 586 8.65 -14.04 -8.85
N GLY A 587 8.04 -13.02 -9.43
CA GLY A 587 8.40 -12.51 -10.75
C GLY A 587 8.28 -13.61 -11.80
N ILE A 588 9.35 -13.90 -12.54
CA ILE A 588 9.35 -14.99 -13.54
C ILE A 588 9.59 -16.40 -12.97
N ASN A 589 9.78 -16.54 -11.66
CA ASN A 589 10.07 -17.82 -11.04
C ASN A 589 8.78 -18.51 -10.57
N TYR A 590 8.55 -19.74 -11.02
CA TYR A 590 7.51 -20.59 -10.47
C TYR A 590 7.86 -21.00 -9.03
N VAL A 591 6.94 -20.80 -8.09
CA VAL A 591 7.09 -21.15 -6.69
C VAL A 591 6.36 -22.46 -6.40
N SER A 592 5.05 -22.49 -6.59
CA SER A 592 4.21 -23.67 -6.33
C SER A 592 2.88 -23.61 -7.11
N THR A 593 2.02 -24.62 -6.96
CA THR A 593 0.73 -24.70 -7.67
C THR A 593 -0.43 -24.78 -6.69
N GLY A 594 -1.41 -23.88 -6.84
CA GLY A 594 -2.75 -23.96 -6.28
C GLY A 594 -3.77 -24.57 -7.25
N ARG A 595 -4.94 -24.96 -6.75
CA ARG A 595 -6.04 -25.50 -7.58
C ARG A 595 -7.35 -24.81 -7.25
N ILE A 596 -8.02 -24.36 -8.29
CA ILE A 596 -9.39 -23.82 -8.23
C ILE A 596 -10.34 -24.91 -8.75
N PRO A 597 -11.63 -24.94 -8.32
CA PRO A 597 -12.60 -25.92 -8.84
C PRO A 597 -12.64 -26.00 -10.37
N SER A 598 -12.77 -27.22 -10.89
CA SER A 598 -12.86 -27.46 -12.33
C SER A 598 -14.26 -27.12 -12.85
N VAL A 599 -14.33 -26.49 -14.02
CA VAL A 599 -15.59 -26.25 -14.75
C VAL A 599 -15.64 -27.18 -15.95
N THR A 600 -16.26 -28.35 -15.79
CA THR A 600 -16.27 -29.45 -16.77
C THR A 600 -17.04 -29.13 -18.04
N ASP A 601 -18.00 -28.20 -17.97
CA ASP A 601 -18.60 -27.61 -19.15
C ASP A 601 -17.58 -26.65 -19.80
N THR A 602 -16.95 -27.14 -20.86
CA THR A 602 -15.88 -26.43 -21.58
C THR A 602 -16.41 -25.30 -22.46
N ALA A 603 -17.73 -25.14 -22.59
CA ALA A 603 -18.31 -23.95 -23.20
C ALA A 603 -18.11 -22.70 -22.31
N TRP A 604 -17.88 -22.88 -21.00
CA TRP A 604 -17.41 -21.82 -20.11
C TRP A 604 -15.92 -21.57 -20.31
N THR A 605 -15.61 -20.34 -20.70
CA THR A 605 -14.26 -19.79 -20.79
C THR A 605 -14.10 -18.69 -19.76
N ILE A 606 -12.92 -18.61 -19.15
CA ILE A 606 -12.52 -17.45 -18.36
C ILE A 606 -12.33 -16.30 -19.36
N ALA A 607 -13.00 -15.18 -19.11
CA ALA A 607 -12.83 -13.97 -19.87
C ALA A 607 -11.39 -13.48 -19.70
N ALA A 608 -10.83 -12.93 -20.78
CA ALA A 608 -9.40 -12.76 -21.03
C ALA A 608 -8.54 -12.26 -19.84
N PRO A 609 -7.25 -12.64 -19.81
CA PRO A 609 -6.23 -12.19 -18.86
C PRO A 609 -5.84 -10.73 -19.03
#